data_AF-A0A9W8D2U5-F1
#
_entry.id   AF-A0A9W8D2U5-F1
#
_cell.length_a   1.000
_cell.length_b   1.000
_cell.length_c   1.000
_cell.angle_alpha   90.00
_cell.angle_beta   90.00
_cell.angle_gamma   90.00
#
_symmetry.space_group_name_H-M   'P 1'
#
loop_
_entity.id
_entity.type
_entity.pdbx_description
1 polymer ?
#
loop_
_entity_poly.entity_id
_entity_poly.type
_entity_poly.pdbx_seq_one_letter_code
_entity_poly.pdbx_strand_id
1 'polypeptide(L)'
;MRIWKGFTGQTSQAPSKTFEATVIRIVSGDTVVVYDEARDADREFQLSSIRQPRMSDPDQAGYTEKARESLRRLCIGKPVTVTIDFHKPAHENFRARDCATIKCKGTDLGAHLVKNGLAGVLRYRADDGDRSSNYDELLVAEAHAQENKQGIHSGKPKAVTKASDASENATRARSFISHWQRSGRIPCVVEHASAGSRLRLYIPKENVKLTFVLGGVRCPRAPRKDGADGEPLGADALAYTTRHAMQRNVEVEFEGIDKSGGFIGSVWLSKDVNLAEGLLEQGLASVHGMSADQSQHANLLYAAECNAKTEKRGMWAEFNADEEARKADEKAKQEQERLASTKADQLKPRIEFLDVMVSELVSPMSMFIQIAKQSKVAELETMMADLAVSQMPKPADFAPK
;
A
#
# COMPACT_ATOMS: atom_id res chain seq x y z
N MET A 1 63.11 11.39 32.48
CA MET A 1 61.78 12.01 32.71
C MET A 1 60.71 11.05 32.23
N ARG A 2 59.81 10.62 33.12
CA ARG A 2 58.66 9.75 32.80
C ARG A 2 57.46 10.64 32.47
N ILE A 3 57.25 10.89 31.18
CA ILE A 3 56.00 11.43 30.63
C ILE A 3 54.94 10.31 30.82
N TRP A 4 53.66 10.64 30.96
CA TRP A 4 52.54 9.73 31.33
C TRP A 4 52.24 9.61 32.83
N LYS A 5 51.86 10.74 33.45
CA LYS A 5 50.88 10.76 34.55
C LYS A 5 49.73 11.65 34.10
N GLY A 6 48.58 11.08 33.77
CA GLY A 6 47.37 11.84 33.40
C GLY A 6 46.56 11.32 32.21
N PHE A 7 46.97 10.25 31.52
CA PHE A 7 46.12 9.63 30.50
C PHE A 7 45.06 8.75 31.17
N THR A 8 43.93 9.36 31.53
CA THR A 8 42.68 8.64 31.72
C THR A 8 42.08 8.44 30.33
N GLY A 9 42.20 7.24 29.77
CA GLY A 9 41.42 6.88 28.60
C GLY A 9 39.95 7.08 28.96
N GLN A 10 39.27 8.00 28.27
CA GLN A 10 37.81 8.02 28.30
C GLN A 10 37.36 6.73 27.66
N THR A 11 37.08 5.70 28.48
CA THR A 11 36.27 4.57 28.06
C THR A 11 34.83 5.05 27.99
N SER A 12 34.51 5.92 27.03
CA SER A 12 33.14 6.25 26.67
C SER A 12 32.59 5.13 25.78
N GLN A 13 32.43 3.94 26.36
CA GLN A 13 31.51 2.96 25.81
C GLN A 13 30.46 2.74 26.90
N ALA A 14 29.40 3.53 26.83
CA ALA A 14 28.13 3.10 27.42
C ALA A 14 27.85 1.68 26.89
N PRO A 15 27.39 0.74 27.73
CA PRO A 15 27.11 -0.61 27.27
C PRO A 15 26.12 -0.52 26.11
N SER A 16 26.57 -0.90 24.90
CA SER A 16 25.72 -0.89 23.72
C SER A 16 24.53 -1.79 24.00
N LYS A 17 23.34 -1.21 23.98
CA LYS A 17 22.11 -1.91 24.35
C LYS A 17 21.73 -2.79 23.17
N THR A 18 22.20 -4.03 23.18
CA THR A 18 21.89 -5.04 22.17
C THR A 18 20.59 -5.74 22.49
N PHE A 19 19.72 -5.93 21.48
CA PHE A 19 18.48 -6.68 21.62
C PHE A 19 18.06 -7.28 20.28
N GLU A 20 17.16 -8.25 20.33
CA GLU A 20 16.56 -8.90 19.15
C GLU A 20 15.25 -8.21 18.77
N ALA A 21 15.01 -8.08 17.47
CA ALA A 21 13.81 -7.46 16.92
C ALA A 21 13.49 -8.02 15.54
N THR A 22 12.27 -7.80 15.05
CA THR A 22 11.88 -8.21 13.69
C THR A 22 11.75 -7.00 12.78
N VAL A 23 12.34 -7.03 11.58
CA VAL A 23 12.22 -5.90 10.63
C VAL A 23 10.82 -5.87 10.03
N ILE A 24 10.09 -4.78 10.28
CA ILE A 24 8.71 -4.60 9.78
C ILE A 24 8.62 -3.65 8.59
N ARG A 25 9.54 -2.69 8.46
CA ARG A 25 9.48 -1.69 7.39
C ARG A 25 10.84 -1.09 7.09
N ILE A 26 11.11 -0.87 5.82
CA ILE A 26 12.29 -0.16 5.33
C ILE A 26 11.84 1.20 4.82
N VAL A 27 12.34 2.25 5.46
CA VAL A 27 11.96 3.63 5.16
C VAL A 27 12.79 4.13 3.99
N SER A 28 14.10 3.92 4.05
CA SER A 28 15.09 4.45 3.09
C SER A 28 16.29 3.50 3.00
N GLY A 29 17.31 3.87 2.21
CA GLY A 29 18.51 3.05 2.04
C GLY A 29 19.39 2.94 3.30
N ASP A 30 19.08 3.69 4.36
CA ASP A 30 19.81 3.72 5.62
C ASP A 30 18.90 3.70 6.86
N THR A 31 17.58 3.66 6.70
CA THR A 31 16.63 3.75 7.81
C THR A 31 15.65 2.58 7.79
N VAL A 32 15.56 1.87 8.91
CA VAL A 32 14.78 0.65 9.09
C VAL A 32 13.93 0.77 10.35
N VAL A 33 12.70 0.27 10.29
CA VAL A 33 11.82 0.12 11.44
C VAL A 33 11.77 -1.35 11.83
N VAL A 34 11.99 -1.59 13.11
CA VAL A 34 11.92 -2.92 13.72
C VAL A 34 10.81 -2.93 14.75
N TYR A 35 10.20 -4.09 14.92
CA TYR A 35 9.27 -4.37 16.00
C TYR A 35 10.05 -5.04 17.14
N ASP A 36 10.04 -4.39 18.30
CA ASP A 36 10.68 -4.87 19.53
C ASP A 36 9.64 -5.64 20.35
N GLU A 37 9.70 -6.96 20.29
CA GLU A 37 8.76 -7.85 20.98
C GLU A 37 8.76 -7.65 22.50
N ALA A 38 9.91 -7.29 23.08
CA ALA A 38 10.02 -7.08 24.53
C ALA A 38 9.34 -5.79 25.00
N ARG A 39 9.12 -4.83 24.09
CA ARG A 39 8.49 -3.53 24.39
C ARG A 39 7.13 -3.36 23.75
N ASP A 40 6.69 -4.32 22.93
CA ASP A 40 5.50 -4.22 22.09
C ASP A 40 5.43 -2.89 21.33
N ALA A 41 6.56 -2.51 20.70
CA ALA A 41 6.71 -1.19 20.10
C ALA A 41 7.52 -1.20 18.79
N ASP A 42 7.04 -0.39 17.84
CA ASP A 42 7.75 -0.08 16.60
C ASP A 42 8.86 0.95 16.89
N ARG A 43 10.11 0.63 16.54
CA ARG A 43 11.26 1.53 16.71
C ARG A 43 11.96 1.77 15.38
N GLU A 44 12.25 3.03 15.09
CA GLU A 44 12.96 3.45 13.89
C GLU A 44 14.44 3.67 14.19
N PHE A 45 15.31 3.03 13.42
CA PHE A 45 16.76 3.14 13.52
C PHE A 45 17.38 3.58 12.20
N GLN A 46 18.37 4.44 12.29
CA GLN A 46 19.27 4.74 11.18
C GLN A 46 20.53 3.87 11.30
N LEU A 47 21.00 3.31 10.20
CA LEU A 47 22.24 2.55 10.17
C LEU A 47 23.42 3.47 10.51
N SER A 48 24.20 3.07 11.50
CA SER A 48 25.33 3.83 12.03
C SER A 48 26.45 4.02 10.98
N SER A 49 27.08 5.19 11.00
CA SER A 49 28.29 5.50 10.20
C SER A 49 28.20 5.31 8.68
N ILE A 50 27.01 5.16 8.12
CA ILE A 50 26.78 5.13 6.68
C ILE A 50 25.91 6.30 6.24
N ARG A 51 25.92 6.57 4.94
CA ARG A 51 25.04 7.54 4.29
C ARG A 51 24.44 6.93 3.05
N GLN A 52 23.12 6.95 2.94
CA GLN A 52 22.44 6.55 1.72
C GLN A 52 22.80 7.48 0.52
N PRO A 53 22.64 6.99 -0.73
CA PRO A 53 22.81 7.80 -1.93
C PRO A 53 21.90 9.03 -1.89
N ARG A 54 22.40 10.16 -2.38
CA ARG A 54 21.62 11.41 -2.36
C ARG A 54 20.63 11.44 -3.51
N MET A 55 19.34 11.52 -3.19
CA MET A 55 18.29 11.70 -4.19
C MET A 55 18.39 13.05 -4.93
N SER A 56 19.01 14.05 -4.31
CA SER A 56 19.26 15.37 -4.92
C SER A 56 20.37 15.34 -5.97
N ASP A 57 21.23 14.33 -5.94
CA ASP A 57 22.35 14.17 -6.87
C ASP A 57 21.89 13.26 -8.02
N PRO A 58 21.77 13.77 -9.26
CA PRO A 58 21.30 12.99 -10.41
C PRO A 58 22.11 11.72 -10.67
N ASP A 59 23.41 11.73 -10.36
CA ASP A 59 24.28 10.58 -10.59
C ASP A 59 24.03 9.46 -9.59
N GLN A 60 23.58 9.83 -8.38
CA GLN A 60 23.31 8.90 -7.27
C GLN A 60 21.83 8.53 -7.12
N ALA A 61 20.92 9.33 -7.65
CA ALA A 61 19.49 9.20 -7.42
C ALA A 61 18.95 7.79 -7.73
N GLY A 62 19.37 7.18 -8.85
CA GLY A 62 18.96 5.83 -9.24
C GLY A 62 19.45 4.70 -8.32
N TYR A 63 20.46 4.95 -7.46
CA TYR A 63 20.91 3.97 -6.48
C TYR A 63 20.07 3.96 -5.20
N THR A 64 19.28 5.00 -4.95
CA THR A 64 18.43 5.10 -3.75
C THR A 64 17.41 3.97 -3.66
N GLU A 65 16.68 3.72 -4.76
CA GLU A 65 15.71 2.62 -4.83
C GLU A 65 16.39 1.26 -4.76
N LYS A 66 17.57 1.13 -5.38
CA LYS A 66 18.36 -0.10 -5.34
C LYS A 66 18.88 -0.41 -3.93
N ALA A 67 19.29 0.60 -3.17
CA ALA A 67 19.68 0.47 -1.77
C ALA A 67 18.51 -0.03 -0.91
N ARG A 68 17.34 0.61 -1.06
CA ARG A 68 16.11 0.20 -0.36
C ARG A 68 15.69 -1.22 -0.71
N GLU A 69 15.70 -1.59 -1.98
CA GLU A 69 15.36 -2.94 -2.45
C GLU A 69 16.37 -4.00 -1.98
N SER A 70 17.65 -3.63 -1.88
CA SER A 70 18.71 -4.50 -1.36
C SER A 70 18.46 -4.84 0.11
N LEU A 71 18.16 -3.85 0.95
CA LEU A 71 17.76 -4.08 2.34
C LEU A 71 16.49 -4.94 2.42
N ARG A 72 15.49 -4.66 1.57
CA ARG A 72 14.21 -5.37 1.59
C ARG A 72 14.38 -6.86 1.36
N ARG A 73 15.13 -7.25 0.33
CA ARG A 73 15.43 -8.67 0.07
C ARG A 73 16.23 -9.31 1.21
N LEU A 74 17.11 -8.54 1.84
CA LEU A 74 17.99 -9.05 2.87
C LEU A 74 17.29 -9.28 4.21
N CYS A 75 16.49 -8.33 4.72
CA CYS A 75 16.04 -8.35 6.11
C CYS A 75 14.53 -8.21 6.36
N ILE A 76 13.67 -7.86 5.38
CA ILE A 76 12.23 -7.66 5.65
C ILE A 76 11.58 -8.93 6.24
N GLY A 77 10.84 -8.78 7.34
CA GLY A 77 10.16 -9.87 8.03
C GLY A 77 11.10 -10.89 8.70
N LYS A 78 12.40 -10.61 8.80
CA LYS A 78 13.39 -11.49 9.45
C LYS A 78 13.79 -10.96 10.83
N PRO A 79 14.15 -11.87 11.76
CA PRO A 79 14.75 -11.47 13.02
C PRO A 79 16.14 -10.89 12.77
N VAL A 80 16.45 -9.81 13.49
CA VAL A 80 17.71 -9.08 13.45
C VAL A 80 18.18 -8.76 14.86
N THR A 81 19.50 -8.64 15.00
CA THR A 81 20.13 -8.16 16.23
C THR A 81 20.46 -6.69 16.04
N VAL A 82 19.91 -5.84 16.90
CA VAL A 82 20.11 -4.38 16.89
C VAL A 82 21.05 -4.01 18.02
N THR A 83 22.16 -3.35 17.69
CA THR A 83 23.12 -2.79 18.64
C THR A 83 23.09 -1.28 18.52
N ILE A 84 22.57 -0.60 19.55
CA ILE A 84 22.50 0.88 19.55
C ILE A 84 23.91 1.43 19.80
N ASP A 85 24.41 2.24 18.86
CA ASP A 85 25.75 2.82 18.93
C ASP A 85 25.71 4.21 19.59
N PHE A 86 24.86 5.10 19.08
CA PHE A 86 24.75 6.47 19.59
C PHE A 86 23.38 7.08 19.25
N HIS A 87 23.01 8.12 19.98
CA HIS A 87 21.78 8.87 19.77
C HIS A 87 22.10 10.26 19.23
N LYS A 88 21.54 10.61 18.07
CA LYS A 88 21.62 11.96 17.52
C LYS A 88 20.43 12.79 18.02
N PRO A 89 20.64 13.82 18.86
CA PRO A 89 19.57 14.68 19.31
C PRO A 89 18.94 15.43 18.14
N ALA A 90 17.71 15.90 18.32
CA ALA A 90 17.06 16.74 17.33
C ALA A 90 17.83 18.06 17.18
N HIS A 91 18.00 18.53 15.94
CA HIS A 91 18.63 19.82 15.65
C HIS A 91 17.90 20.48 14.49
N GLU A 92 17.41 21.71 14.66
CA GLU A 92 16.65 22.56 13.72
C GLU A 92 15.80 21.80 12.68
N ASN A 93 16.40 21.27 11.60
CA ASN A 93 15.72 20.58 10.50
C ASN A 93 15.71 19.03 10.58
N PHE A 94 16.31 18.44 11.62
CA PHE A 94 16.46 17.00 11.78
C PHE A 94 15.82 16.51 13.08
N ARG A 95 14.81 15.64 12.97
CA ARG A 95 14.27 14.89 14.13
C ARG A 95 15.36 14.02 14.76
N ALA A 96 15.27 13.79 16.07
CA ALA A 96 16.17 12.88 16.79
C ALA A 96 16.22 11.48 16.15
N ARG A 97 17.39 10.83 16.16
CA ARG A 97 17.61 9.50 15.58
C ARG A 97 18.44 8.63 16.49
N ASP A 98 17.99 7.41 16.71
CA ASP A 98 18.83 6.34 17.21
C ASP A 98 19.64 5.76 16.04
N CYS A 99 20.97 5.82 16.15
CA CYS A 99 21.88 5.18 15.20
C CYS A 99 22.32 3.82 15.75
N ALA A 100 22.20 2.80 14.93
CA ALA A 100 22.45 1.43 15.34
C ALA A 100 23.12 0.60 14.24
N THR A 101 23.93 -0.35 14.68
CA THR A 101 24.44 -1.45 13.88
C THR A 101 23.41 -2.58 13.91
N ILE A 102 22.90 -2.96 12.73
CA ILE A 102 21.87 -3.99 12.60
C ILE A 102 22.45 -5.18 11.85
N LYS A 103 22.38 -6.37 12.46
CA LYS A 103 22.85 -7.62 11.85
C LYS A 103 21.70 -8.57 11.57
N CYS A 104 21.64 -9.09 10.36
CA CYS A 104 20.67 -10.10 9.92
C CYS A 104 21.41 -11.40 9.60
N LYS A 105 21.19 -12.46 10.38
CA LYS A 105 21.88 -13.76 10.23
C LYS A 105 23.42 -13.62 10.18
N GLY A 106 23.98 -12.76 11.04
CA GLY A 106 25.41 -12.47 11.10
C GLY A 106 25.92 -11.43 10.08
N THR A 107 25.13 -11.08 9.06
CA THR A 107 25.51 -10.05 8.07
C THR A 107 25.11 -8.67 8.57
N ASP A 108 26.07 -7.76 8.68
CA ASP A 108 25.82 -6.33 8.95
C ASP A 108 25.17 -5.67 7.73
N LEU A 109 23.99 -5.06 7.94
CA LEU A 109 23.23 -4.38 6.90
C LEU A 109 23.98 -3.18 6.31
N GLY A 110 24.68 -2.42 7.14
CA GLY A 110 25.47 -1.26 6.71
C GLY A 110 26.67 -1.68 5.88
N ALA A 111 27.43 -2.67 6.35
CA ALA A 111 28.56 -3.21 5.60
C ALA A 111 28.13 -3.82 4.26
N HIS A 112 26.98 -4.52 4.23
CA HIS A 112 26.42 -5.07 3.00
C HIS A 112 26.08 -3.99 1.97
N LEU A 113 25.47 -2.88 2.40
CA LEU A 113 25.15 -1.77 1.49
C LEU A 113 26.40 -1.09 0.95
N VAL A 114 27.36 -0.80 1.83
CA VAL A 114 28.62 -0.16 1.46
C VAL A 114 29.41 -1.04 0.50
N LYS A 115 29.54 -2.33 0.79
CA LYS A 115 30.25 -3.30 -0.06
C LYS A 115 29.72 -3.33 -1.49
N ASN A 116 28.40 -3.15 -1.66
CA ASN A 116 27.72 -3.13 -2.95
C ASN A 116 27.70 -1.74 -3.62
N GLY A 117 28.34 -0.73 -3.02
CA GLY A 117 28.31 0.67 -3.47
C GLY A 117 26.93 1.32 -3.38
N LEU A 118 26.06 0.83 -2.50
CA LEU A 118 24.70 1.32 -2.28
C LEU A 118 24.59 2.28 -1.09
N ALA A 119 25.70 2.56 -0.42
CA ALA A 119 25.85 3.58 0.62
C ALA A 119 27.32 4.01 0.67
N GLY A 120 27.60 5.23 1.15
CA GLY A 120 28.96 5.71 1.44
C GLY A 120 29.23 5.67 2.95
N VAL A 121 30.51 5.58 3.34
CA VAL A 121 30.90 5.59 4.76
C VAL A 121 31.09 7.03 5.24
N LEU A 122 30.55 7.33 6.42
CA LEU A 122 30.75 8.65 7.04
C LEU A 122 32.18 8.76 7.56
N ARG A 123 32.82 9.90 7.28
CA ARG A 123 34.17 10.19 7.78
C ARG A 123 34.06 11.03 9.05
N TYR A 124 34.73 10.57 10.10
CA TYR A 124 34.74 11.18 11.41
C TYR A 124 36.04 11.93 11.65
N ARG A 125 35.99 12.99 12.47
CA ARG A 125 37.19 13.63 13.01
C ARG A 125 37.75 12.79 14.16
N ALA A 126 39.02 12.97 14.50
CA ALA A 126 39.68 12.18 15.55
C ALA A 126 38.99 12.27 16.91
N ASP A 127 38.32 13.39 17.20
CA ASP A 127 37.64 13.66 18.47
C ASP A 127 36.15 13.24 18.49
N ASP A 128 35.64 12.68 17.38
CA ASP A 128 34.22 12.34 17.24
C ASP A 128 33.98 10.87 17.67
N GLY A 129 33.33 10.72 18.83
CA GLY A 129 33.02 9.42 19.42
C GLY A 129 31.78 8.73 18.85
N ASP A 130 30.95 9.45 18.07
CA ASP A 130 29.64 8.97 17.60
C ASP A 130 29.75 8.12 16.33
N ARG A 131 30.43 6.98 16.46
CA ARG A 131 30.69 6.02 15.38
C ARG A 131 30.15 4.62 15.69
N SER A 132 29.92 3.85 14.63
CA SER A 132 29.52 2.45 14.68
C SER A 132 30.55 1.60 15.42
N SER A 133 30.08 0.59 16.15
CA SER A 133 30.95 -0.46 16.72
C SER A 133 31.79 -1.18 15.66
N ASN A 134 31.30 -1.24 14.40
CA ASN A 134 31.89 -2.00 13.29
C ASN A 134 32.53 -1.07 12.23
N TYR A 135 33.01 0.10 12.62
CA TYR A 135 33.52 1.11 11.69
C TYR A 135 34.65 0.61 10.75
N ASP A 136 35.57 -0.20 11.26
CA ASP A 136 36.69 -0.73 10.46
C ASP A 136 36.19 -1.67 9.35
N GLU A 137 35.16 -2.49 9.62
CA GLU A 137 34.52 -3.34 8.60
C GLU A 137 33.86 -2.50 7.50
N LEU A 138 33.27 -1.35 7.86
CA LEU A 138 32.69 -0.43 6.88
C LEU A 138 33.76 0.16 5.96
N LEU A 139 34.93 0.54 6.49
CA LEU A 139 36.03 1.06 5.68
C LEU A 139 36.59 0.01 4.72
N VAL A 140 36.73 -1.24 5.17
CA VAL A 140 37.15 -2.37 4.31
C VAL A 140 36.11 -2.62 3.21
N ALA A 141 34.82 -2.59 3.55
CA ALA A 141 33.73 -2.73 2.58
C ALA A 141 33.74 -1.60 1.54
N GLU A 142 34.05 -0.37 1.95
CA GLU A 142 34.14 0.79 1.03
C GLU A 142 35.32 0.66 0.07
N ALA A 143 36.49 0.25 0.56
CA ALA A 143 37.65 -0.01 -0.28
C ALA A 143 37.34 -1.07 -1.36
N HIS A 144 36.66 -2.16 -0.97
CA HIS A 144 36.20 -3.19 -1.90
C HIS A 144 35.22 -2.65 -2.94
N ALA A 145 34.28 -1.79 -2.55
CA ALA A 145 33.31 -1.21 -3.47
C ALA A 145 33.98 -0.24 -4.48
N GLN A 146 34.99 0.50 -4.03
CA GLN A 146 35.79 1.40 -4.87
C GLN A 146 36.67 0.64 -5.87
N GLU A 147 37.39 -0.38 -5.41
CA GLU A 147 38.24 -1.24 -6.26
C GLU A 147 37.42 -1.90 -7.38
N ASN A 148 36.24 -2.40 -7.03
CA ASN A 148 35.33 -3.06 -7.97
C ASN A 148 34.39 -2.10 -8.72
N LYS A 149 34.54 -0.78 -8.52
CA LYS A 149 33.72 0.26 -9.18
C LYS A 149 32.22 -0.01 -9.08
N GLN A 150 31.74 -0.37 -7.89
CA GLN A 150 30.34 -0.74 -7.66
C GLN A 150 29.49 0.48 -7.30
N GLY A 151 28.24 0.46 -7.76
CA GLY A 151 27.23 1.43 -7.32
C GLY A 151 27.64 2.89 -7.54
N ILE A 152 27.59 3.69 -6.48
CA ILE A 152 28.00 5.10 -6.48
C ILE A 152 29.49 5.30 -6.86
N HIS A 153 30.33 4.26 -6.72
CA HIS A 153 31.74 4.30 -7.11
C HIS A 153 31.98 3.89 -8.57
N SER A 154 30.94 3.55 -9.33
CA SER A 154 31.07 3.12 -10.73
C SER A 154 31.43 4.24 -11.70
N GLY A 155 31.24 5.51 -11.27
CA GLY A 155 31.41 6.70 -12.12
C GLY A 155 30.37 6.81 -13.25
N LYS A 156 29.37 5.91 -13.28
CA LYS A 156 28.29 5.93 -14.27
C LYS A 156 27.00 6.41 -13.59
N PRO A 157 26.36 7.48 -14.09
CA PRO A 157 25.07 7.89 -13.56
C PRO A 157 24.04 6.78 -13.78
N LYS A 158 23.25 6.48 -12.74
CA LYS A 158 22.13 5.55 -12.86
C LYS A 158 20.83 6.33 -12.95
N ALA A 159 20.18 6.27 -14.10
CA ALA A 159 18.86 6.86 -14.29
C ALA A 159 17.83 6.23 -13.35
N VAL A 160 17.00 7.08 -12.73
CA VAL A 160 15.85 6.66 -11.92
C VAL A 160 14.82 6.00 -12.84
N THR A 161 14.49 4.74 -12.56
CA THR A 161 13.53 4.00 -13.37
C THR A 161 12.13 4.26 -12.85
N LYS A 162 11.36 5.11 -13.54
CA LYS A 162 9.96 5.35 -13.17
C LYS A 162 9.09 4.17 -13.61
N ALA A 163 8.52 3.46 -12.65
CA ALA A 163 7.51 2.45 -12.93
C ALA A 163 6.21 3.12 -13.41
N SER A 164 5.56 2.54 -14.41
CA SER A 164 4.27 3.05 -14.90
C SER A 164 3.12 2.58 -14.00
N ASP A 165 2.06 3.38 -13.84
CA ASP A 165 0.88 2.98 -13.05
C ASP A 165 -0.18 2.33 -13.98
N ALA A 166 -0.45 1.05 -13.81
CA ALA A 166 -1.49 0.34 -14.57
C ALA A 166 -2.91 0.63 -14.06
N SER A 167 -3.05 1.16 -12.84
CA SER A 167 -4.33 1.50 -12.22
C SER A 167 -4.71 2.99 -12.35
N GLU A 168 -4.03 3.72 -13.23
CA GLU A 168 -4.28 5.15 -13.49
C GLU A 168 -5.73 5.42 -13.92
N ASN A 169 -6.27 4.57 -14.80
CA ASN A 169 -7.66 4.63 -15.22
C ASN A 169 -8.17 3.22 -15.61
N ALA A 170 -9.49 3.07 -15.69
CA ALA A 170 -10.11 1.78 -16.02
C ALA A 170 -9.73 1.27 -17.42
N THR A 171 -9.52 2.14 -18.40
CA THR A 171 -9.14 1.75 -19.77
C THR A 171 -7.75 1.12 -19.81
N ARG A 172 -6.79 1.72 -19.11
CA ARG A 172 -5.44 1.22 -18.94
C ARG A 172 -5.45 -0.08 -18.15
N ALA A 173 -6.25 -0.19 -17.08
CA ALA A 173 -6.37 -1.44 -16.33
C ALA A 173 -6.89 -2.60 -17.20
N ARG A 174 -7.85 -2.33 -18.11
CA ARG A 174 -8.38 -3.33 -19.07
C ARG A 174 -7.32 -3.86 -20.04
N SER A 175 -6.29 -3.09 -20.39
CA SER A 175 -5.25 -3.60 -21.29
C SER A 175 -4.37 -4.66 -20.63
N PHE A 176 -4.21 -4.63 -19.30
CA PHE A 176 -3.38 -5.57 -18.55
C PHE A 176 -4.15 -6.80 -18.06
N ILE A 177 -5.38 -6.62 -17.59
CA ILE A 177 -6.14 -7.68 -16.89
C ILE A 177 -6.23 -8.99 -17.69
N SER A 178 -6.44 -8.92 -19.00
CA SER A 178 -6.61 -10.11 -19.84
C SER A 178 -5.38 -11.02 -19.86
N HIS A 179 -4.17 -10.45 -19.80
CA HIS A 179 -2.92 -11.22 -19.76
C HIS A 179 -2.63 -11.74 -18.35
N TRP A 180 -2.88 -10.91 -17.34
CA TRP A 180 -2.58 -11.27 -15.95
C TRP A 180 -3.52 -12.34 -15.40
N GLN A 181 -4.82 -12.31 -15.77
CA GLN A 181 -5.77 -13.39 -15.44
C GLN A 181 -5.31 -14.74 -15.96
N ARG A 182 -4.78 -14.80 -17.20
CA ARG A 182 -4.31 -16.05 -17.82
C ARG A 182 -2.98 -16.54 -17.26
N SER A 183 -2.20 -15.65 -16.67
CA SER A 183 -0.85 -15.96 -16.17
C SER A 183 -0.86 -16.62 -14.79
N GLY A 184 -2.02 -16.68 -14.12
CA GLY A 184 -2.17 -17.28 -12.80
C GLY A 184 -1.49 -16.45 -11.71
N ARG A 185 -0.64 -17.08 -10.90
CA ARG A 185 0.11 -16.44 -9.81
C ARG A 185 1.27 -15.61 -10.35
N ILE A 186 1.20 -14.29 -10.17
CA ILE A 186 2.24 -13.35 -10.57
C ILE A 186 3.04 -12.88 -9.34
N PRO A 187 4.37 -13.01 -9.33
CA PRO A 187 5.20 -12.51 -8.24
C PRO A 187 5.24 -10.98 -8.23
N CYS A 188 4.87 -10.41 -7.08
CA CYS A 188 4.76 -8.98 -6.84
C CYS A 188 5.42 -8.58 -5.52
N VAL A 189 5.63 -7.27 -5.33
CA VAL A 189 6.06 -6.68 -4.07
C VAL A 189 4.98 -5.73 -3.58
N VAL A 190 4.57 -5.87 -2.33
CA VAL A 190 3.63 -4.92 -1.71
C VAL A 190 4.38 -3.64 -1.35
N GLU A 191 4.09 -2.51 -2.00
CA GLU A 191 4.73 -1.24 -1.65
C GLU A 191 4.10 -0.61 -0.40
N HIS A 192 2.76 -0.64 -0.34
CA HIS A 192 2.00 0.04 0.69
C HIS A 192 0.61 -0.58 0.88
N ALA A 193 0.14 -0.65 2.12
CA ALA A 193 -1.25 -0.98 2.45
C ALA A 193 -2.00 0.32 2.75
N SER A 194 -3.04 0.60 1.98
CA SER A 194 -3.90 1.79 2.17
C SER A 194 -5.14 1.52 3.03
N ALA A 195 -5.57 0.25 3.06
CA ALA A 195 -6.63 -0.28 3.91
C ALA A 195 -6.35 -1.78 4.15
N GLY A 196 -7.10 -2.43 5.04
CA GLY A 196 -7.00 -3.87 5.26
C GLY A 196 -7.11 -4.68 3.96
N SER A 197 -8.04 -4.32 3.07
CA SER A 197 -8.27 -4.96 1.77
C SER A 197 -7.64 -4.28 0.56
N ARG A 198 -6.98 -3.12 0.70
CA ARG A 198 -6.48 -2.34 -0.46
C ARG A 198 -4.98 -2.08 -0.39
N LEU A 199 -4.27 -2.59 -1.38
CA LEU A 199 -2.81 -2.64 -1.45
C LEU A 199 -2.31 -1.92 -2.70
N ARG A 200 -1.11 -1.35 -2.62
CA ARG A 200 -0.32 -0.90 -3.77
C ARG A 200 0.75 -1.94 -4.03
N LEU A 201 0.74 -2.50 -5.23
CA LEU A 201 1.67 -3.55 -5.65
C LEU A 201 2.60 -3.04 -6.73
N TYR A 202 3.79 -3.61 -6.77
CA TYR A 202 4.77 -3.45 -7.84
C TYR A 202 5.08 -4.82 -8.45
N ILE A 203 4.97 -4.93 -9.78
CA ILE A 203 5.33 -6.11 -10.56
C ILE A 203 6.73 -5.87 -11.15
N PRO A 204 7.79 -6.52 -10.62
CA PRO A 204 9.15 -6.24 -11.08
C PRO A 204 9.41 -6.63 -12.53
N LYS A 205 8.76 -7.70 -13.01
CA LYS A 205 8.96 -8.22 -14.37
C LYS A 205 8.49 -7.24 -15.45
N GLU A 206 7.43 -6.50 -15.18
CA GLU A 206 6.84 -5.54 -16.12
C GLU A 206 7.18 -4.10 -15.78
N ASN A 207 7.81 -3.86 -14.63
CA ASN A 207 8.10 -2.53 -14.10
C ASN A 207 6.83 -1.65 -14.00
N VAL A 208 5.76 -2.24 -13.45
CA VAL A 208 4.43 -1.63 -13.34
C VAL A 208 4.00 -1.59 -11.88
N LYS A 209 3.39 -0.48 -11.47
CA LYS A 209 2.69 -0.34 -10.19
C LYS A 209 1.19 -0.40 -10.42
N LEU A 210 0.45 -0.90 -9.43
CA LEU A 210 -1.00 -0.97 -9.50
C LEU A 210 -1.64 -0.91 -8.13
N THR A 211 -2.91 -0.54 -8.11
CA THR A 211 -3.79 -0.64 -6.95
C THR A 211 -4.55 -1.94 -7.00
N PHE A 212 -4.43 -2.72 -5.92
CA PHE A 212 -5.02 -4.04 -5.77
C PHE A 212 -6.04 -4.02 -4.63
N VAL A 213 -7.15 -4.73 -4.82
CA VAL A 213 -8.23 -4.91 -3.87
C VAL A 213 -8.43 -6.40 -3.65
N LEU A 214 -8.43 -6.83 -2.39
CA LEU A 214 -8.71 -8.23 -2.04
C LEU A 214 -10.13 -8.61 -2.48
N GLY A 215 -10.23 -9.65 -3.29
CA GLY A 215 -11.49 -10.25 -3.72
C GLY A 215 -12.15 -11.01 -2.58
N GLY A 216 -13.48 -11.13 -2.65
CA GLY A 216 -14.28 -11.94 -1.73
C GLY A 216 -14.40 -11.44 -0.28
N VAL A 217 -13.73 -10.35 0.08
CA VAL A 217 -13.74 -9.82 1.47
C VAL A 217 -14.09 -8.35 1.54
N ARG A 218 -14.75 -7.97 2.63
CA ARG A 218 -15.06 -6.59 3.02
C ARG A 218 -14.38 -6.30 4.34
N CYS A 219 -13.34 -5.46 4.31
CA CYS A 219 -12.67 -4.99 5.51
C CYS A 219 -13.29 -3.68 6.01
N PRO A 220 -13.39 -3.48 7.33
CA PRO A 220 -13.77 -2.19 7.90
C PRO A 220 -12.78 -1.09 7.48
N ARG A 221 -13.31 0.12 7.30
CA ARG A 221 -12.50 1.25 6.83
C ARG A 221 -11.64 1.79 7.96
N ALA A 222 -10.32 1.87 7.74
CA ALA A 222 -9.42 2.53 8.68
C ALA A 222 -9.72 4.05 8.75
N PRO A 223 -9.64 4.67 9.95
CA PRO A 223 -9.81 6.10 10.08
C PRO A 223 -8.77 6.85 9.25
N ARG A 224 -9.17 7.97 8.65
CA ARG A 224 -8.20 8.88 8.01
C ARG A 224 -7.32 9.54 9.08
N LYS A 225 -6.25 10.22 8.65
CA LYS A 225 -5.37 10.96 9.58
C LYS A 225 -6.11 11.99 10.44
N ASP A 226 -7.21 12.52 9.92
CA ASP A 226 -8.07 13.50 10.61
C ASP A 226 -9.11 12.83 11.55
N GLY A 227 -9.05 11.50 11.72
CA GLY A 227 -9.98 10.72 12.54
C GLY A 227 -11.34 10.43 11.90
N ALA A 228 -11.66 11.05 10.75
CA ALA A 228 -12.93 10.86 10.05
C ALA A 228 -13.03 9.52 9.29
N ASP A 229 -14.28 9.07 9.08
CA ASP A 229 -14.68 7.89 8.29
C ASP A 229 -14.12 6.53 8.76
N GLY A 230 -13.71 6.41 10.02
CA GLY A 230 -13.25 5.15 10.59
C GLY A 230 -14.41 4.25 11.01
N GLU A 231 -14.35 2.98 10.63
CA GLU A 231 -15.23 1.94 11.14
C GLU A 231 -14.55 1.18 12.30
N PRO A 232 -15.31 0.55 13.21
CA PRO A 232 -14.75 -0.32 14.24
C PRO A 232 -13.82 -1.37 13.64
N LEU A 233 -12.68 -1.62 14.29
CA LEU A 233 -11.62 -2.56 13.87
C LEU A 233 -10.92 -2.21 12.53
N GLY A 234 -11.24 -1.08 11.89
CA GLY A 234 -10.60 -0.68 10.65
C GLY A 234 -9.11 -0.38 10.79
N ALA A 235 -8.70 0.20 11.92
CA ALA A 235 -7.30 0.43 12.25
C ALA A 235 -6.55 -0.89 12.45
N ASP A 236 -7.16 -1.86 13.14
CA ASP A 236 -6.57 -3.16 13.41
C ASP A 236 -6.43 -3.99 12.14
N ALA A 237 -7.44 -3.96 11.26
CA ALA A 237 -7.39 -4.59 9.94
C ALA A 237 -6.23 -4.03 9.09
N LEU A 238 -6.04 -2.70 9.09
CA LEU A 238 -4.91 -2.08 8.40
C LEU A 238 -3.56 -2.44 9.05
N ALA A 239 -3.49 -2.50 10.38
CA ALA A 239 -2.29 -2.88 11.11
C ALA A 239 -1.90 -4.34 10.81
N TYR A 240 -2.87 -5.26 10.78
CA TYR A 240 -2.66 -6.65 10.41
C TYR A 240 -2.08 -6.77 9.00
N THR A 241 -2.73 -6.18 8.00
CA THR A 241 -2.24 -6.22 6.61
C THR A 241 -0.86 -5.57 6.48
N THR A 242 -0.62 -4.45 7.17
CA THR A 242 0.70 -3.81 7.21
C THR A 242 1.77 -4.75 7.78
N ARG A 243 1.54 -5.38 8.93
CA ARG A 243 2.52 -6.25 9.58
C ARG A 243 2.84 -7.50 8.75
N HIS A 244 1.82 -8.09 8.12
CA HIS A 244 1.96 -9.38 7.43
C HIS A 244 2.33 -9.26 5.95
N ALA A 245 1.94 -8.20 5.25
CA ALA A 245 2.11 -8.09 3.80
C ALA A 245 3.05 -6.97 3.34
N MET A 246 3.19 -5.87 4.10
CA MET A 246 3.93 -4.68 3.63
C MET A 246 5.39 -5.01 3.29
N GLN A 247 5.84 -4.57 2.11
CA GLN A 247 7.20 -4.76 1.59
C GLN A 247 7.65 -6.22 1.41
N ARG A 248 6.73 -7.18 1.53
CA ARG A 248 7.04 -8.59 1.29
C ARG A 248 6.86 -8.94 -0.18
N ASN A 249 7.58 -9.98 -0.60
CA ASN A 249 7.29 -10.64 -1.87
C ASN A 249 6.03 -11.46 -1.68
N VAL A 250 5.06 -11.28 -2.56
CA VAL A 250 3.78 -11.98 -2.56
C VAL A 250 3.49 -12.49 -3.95
N GLU A 251 2.66 -13.51 -4.06
CA GLU A 251 2.10 -13.94 -5.33
C GLU A 251 0.66 -13.46 -5.40
N VAL A 252 0.26 -12.89 -6.53
CA VAL A 252 -1.11 -12.39 -6.69
C VAL A 252 -1.78 -13.03 -7.89
N GLU A 253 -3.06 -13.33 -7.73
CA GLU A 253 -3.93 -13.82 -8.78
C GLU A 253 -4.95 -12.74 -9.09
N PHE A 254 -5.10 -12.42 -10.38
CA PHE A 254 -6.01 -11.38 -10.83
C PHE A 254 -7.33 -12.01 -11.28
N GLU A 255 -8.45 -11.49 -10.77
CA GLU A 255 -9.80 -11.96 -11.08
C GLU A 255 -10.56 -10.92 -11.92
N GLY A 256 -10.38 -9.63 -11.65
CA GLY A 256 -11.12 -8.58 -12.35
C GLY A 256 -10.60 -7.17 -12.10
N ILE A 257 -11.41 -6.20 -12.50
CA ILE A 257 -11.15 -4.78 -12.29
C ILE A 257 -12.39 -4.07 -11.77
N ASP A 258 -12.18 -3.09 -10.90
CA ASP A 258 -13.21 -2.16 -10.46
C ASP A 258 -13.38 -1.00 -11.46
N LYS A 259 -14.48 -0.26 -11.35
CA LYS A 259 -14.81 0.93 -12.14
C LYS A 259 -13.73 2.01 -12.07
N SER A 260 -12.99 2.09 -10.96
CA SER A 260 -11.90 3.06 -10.80
C SER A 260 -10.57 2.60 -11.42
N GLY A 261 -10.49 1.39 -11.98
CA GLY A 261 -9.23 0.80 -12.45
C GLY A 261 -8.39 0.10 -11.38
N GLY A 262 -8.96 -0.14 -10.18
CA GLY A 262 -8.34 -1.04 -9.19
C GLY A 262 -8.47 -2.49 -9.64
N PHE A 263 -7.43 -3.29 -9.45
CA PHE A 263 -7.46 -4.72 -9.77
C PHE A 263 -8.00 -5.52 -8.60
N ILE A 264 -8.84 -6.51 -8.87
CA ILE A 264 -9.47 -7.37 -7.85
C ILE A 264 -8.86 -8.76 -7.95
N GLY A 265 -8.57 -9.38 -6.82
CA GLY A 265 -8.22 -10.81 -6.77
C GLY A 265 -7.63 -11.25 -5.43
N SER A 266 -6.82 -12.32 -5.47
CA SER A 266 -6.28 -12.97 -4.27
C SER A 266 -4.78 -12.69 -4.08
N VAL A 267 -4.36 -12.52 -2.82
CA VAL A 267 -2.94 -12.30 -2.45
C VAL A 267 -2.45 -13.47 -1.59
N TRP A 268 -1.38 -14.08 -2.02
CA TRP A 268 -0.71 -15.20 -1.38
C TRP A 268 0.60 -14.72 -0.76
N LEU A 269 0.70 -14.78 0.57
CA LEU A 269 1.92 -14.44 1.32
C LEU A 269 2.97 -15.54 1.23
N SER A 270 2.51 -16.77 1.02
CA SER A 270 3.29 -18.00 0.83
C SER A 270 2.45 -18.96 -0.01
N LYS A 271 2.98 -20.15 -0.33
CA LYS A 271 2.28 -21.12 -1.20
C LYS A 271 0.85 -21.42 -0.75
N ASP A 272 0.64 -21.52 0.56
CA ASP A 272 -0.60 -21.98 1.18
C ASP A 272 -1.23 -20.95 2.12
N VAL A 273 -0.71 -19.71 2.16
CA VAL A 273 -1.19 -18.67 3.09
C VAL A 273 -1.83 -17.53 2.30
N ASN A 274 -3.15 -17.44 2.35
CA ASN A 274 -3.92 -16.37 1.72
C ASN A 274 -4.13 -15.20 2.71
N LEU A 275 -3.88 -13.98 2.26
CA LEU A 275 -4.05 -12.78 3.09
C LEU A 275 -5.52 -12.53 3.46
N ALA A 276 -6.45 -12.78 2.54
CA ALA A 276 -7.88 -12.58 2.77
C ALA A 276 -8.43 -13.57 3.79
N GLU A 277 -8.00 -14.83 3.72
CA GLU A 277 -8.28 -15.87 4.71
C GLU A 277 -7.80 -15.46 6.10
N GLY A 278 -6.53 -15.04 6.24
CA GLY A 278 -6.00 -14.61 7.54
C GLY A 278 -6.72 -13.39 8.14
N LEU A 279 -7.24 -12.48 7.31
CA LEU A 279 -8.07 -11.37 7.79
C LEU A 279 -9.44 -11.84 8.31
N LEU A 280 -10.05 -12.82 7.63
CA LEU A 280 -11.33 -13.43 8.04
C LEU A 280 -11.18 -14.22 9.33
N GLU A 281 -10.14 -15.04 9.46
CA GLU A 281 -9.87 -15.85 10.67
C GLU A 281 -9.66 -15.01 11.94
N GLN A 282 -9.14 -13.79 11.80
CA GLN A 282 -8.98 -12.86 12.92
C GLN A 282 -10.26 -12.04 13.19
N GLY A 283 -11.31 -12.21 12.39
CA GLY A 283 -12.54 -11.42 12.48
C GLY A 283 -12.33 -9.95 12.12
N LEU A 284 -11.33 -9.64 11.28
CA LEU A 284 -11.00 -8.29 10.81
C LEU A 284 -11.60 -7.98 9.44
N ALA A 285 -12.34 -8.93 8.87
CA ALA A 285 -13.08 -8.80 7.62
C ALA A 285 -14.34 -9.69 7.67
N SER A 286 -15.30 -9.41 6.79
CA SER A 286 -16.45 -10.27 6.51
C SER A 286 -16.44 -10.70 5.05
N VAL A 287 -17.07 -11.82 4.73
CA VAL A 287 -17.19 -12.31 3.35
C VAL A 287 -18.15 -11.43 2.57
N HIS A 288 -17.77 -11.10 1.34
CA HIS A 288 -18.63 -10.40 0.39
C HIS A 288 -19.13 -11.38 -0.67
N GLY A 289 -20.35 -11.92 -0.46
CA GLY A 289 -20.89 -13.05 -1.24
C GLY A 289 -20.74 -12.92 -2.76
N MET A 290 -21.19 -11.79 -3.34
CA MET A 290 -21.09 -11.58 -4.80
C MET A 290 -19.67 -11.71 -5.37
N SER A 291 -18.65 -11.29 -4.61
CA SER A 291 -17.26 -11.37 -5.04
C SER A 291 -16.61 -12.70 -4.63
N ALA A 292 -17.02 -13.27 -3.49
CA ALA A 292 -16.51 -14.53 -2.99
C ALA A 292 -16.93 -15.69 -3.90
N ASP A 293 -18.18 -15.71 -4.34
CA ASP A 293 -18.74 -16.77 -5.20
C ASP A 293 -18.13 -16.78 -6.61
N GLN A 294 -17.57 -15.65 -7.05
CA GLN A 294 -16.83 -15.55 -8.32
C GLN A 294 -15.38 -16.01 -8.20
N SER A 295 -14.85 -16.09 -6.97
CA SER A 295 -13.48 -16.52 -6.72
C SER A 295 -13.36 -18.04 -6.72
N GLN A 296 -12.22 -18.55 -7.16
CA GLN A 296 -11.89 -19.98 -7.06
C GLN A 296 -11.70 -20.43 -5.61
N HIS A 297 -11.51 -19.48 -4.69
CA HIS A 297 -11.20 -19.72 -3.28
C HIS A 297 -12.39 -19.52 -2.36
N ALA A 298 -13.62 -19.49 -2.90
CA ALA A 298 -14.85 -19.24 -2.14
C ALA A 298 -14.97 -20.09 -0.87
N ASN A 299 -14.75 -21.41 -1.00
CA ASN A 299 -14.85 -22.35 0.13
C ASN A 299 -13.88 -22.02 1.27
N LEU A 300 -12.66 -21.55 0.96
CA LEU A 300 -11.66 -21.16 1.96
C LEU A 300 -12.14 -19.91 2.72
N LEU A 301 -12.68 -18.92 2.01
CA LEU A 301 -13.17 -17.69 2.61
C LEU A 301 -14.37 -17.94 3.54
N TYR A 302 -15.36 -18.70 3.09
CA TYR A 302 -16.53 -19.04 3.92
C TYR A 302 -16.13 -19.89 5.15
N ALA A 303 -15.19 -20.83 4.99
CA ALA A 303 -14.70 -21.62 6.12
C ALA A 303 -13.99 -20.74 7.16
N ALA A 304 -13.12 -19.83 6.73
CA ALA A 304 -12.42 -18.90 7.62
C ALA A 304 -13.38 -17.99 8.40
N GLU A 305 -14.43 -17.48 7.75
CA GLU A 305 -15.45 -16.68 8.42
C GLU A 305 -16.26 -17.51 9.44
N CYS A 306 -16.66 -18.74 9.08
CA CYS A 306 -17.34 -19.65 10.01
C CYS A 306 -16.49 -19.93 11.26
N ASN A 307 -15.19 -20.12 11.10
CA ASN A 307 -14.27 -20.31 12.23
C ASN A 307 -14.23 -19.06 13.13
N ALA A 308 -14.07 -17.87 12.54
CA ALA A 308 -14.05 -16.62 13.29
C ALA A 308 -15.37 -16.32 14.03
N LYS A 309 -16.51 -16.68 13.43
CA LYS A 309 -17.84 -16.61 14.07
C LYS A 309 -17.96 -17.58 15.25
N THR A 310 -17.48 -18.81 15.08
CA THR A 310 -17.51 -19.84 16.13
C THR A 310 -16.64 -19.45 17.34
N GLU A 311 -15.48 -18.86 17.07
CA GLU A 311 -14.54 -18.40 18.09
C GLU A 311 -14.85 -16.98 18.61
N LYS A 312 -15.88 -16.32 18.07
CA LYS A 312 -16.29 -14.94 18.41
C LYS A 312 -15.13 -13.94 18.39
N ARG A 313 -14.30 -14.00 17.35
CA ARG A 313 -13.13 -13.12 17.18
C ARG A 313 -13.50 -11.80 16.51
N GLY A 314 -12.81 -10.72 16.88
CA GLY A 314 -12.90 -9.41 16.23
C GLY A 314 -14.34 -8.91 16.14
N MET A 315 -14.82 -8.68 14.91
CA MET A 315 -16.17 -8.16 14.65
C MET A 315 -17.30 -9.13 15.05
N TRP A 316 -16.97 -10.38 15.35
CA TRP A 316 -17.91 -11.43 15.75
C TRP A 316 -17.98 -11.61 17.28
N ALA A 317 -17.36 -10.74 18.08
CA ALA A 317 -17.37 -10.83 19.54
C ALA A 317 -18.80 -10.85 20.13
N GLU A 318 -19.70 -10.03 19.58
CA GLU A 318 -21.11 -9.95 19.98
C GLU A 318 -22.04 -10.78 19.06
N PHE A 319 -21.47 -11.69 18.27
CA PHE A 319 -22.24 -12.44 17.30
C PHE A 319 -23.29 -13.34 17.96
N ASN A 320 -24.56 -13.13 17.58
CA ASN A 320 -25.69 -13.95 17.98
C ASN A 320 -26.31 -14.63 16.74
N ALA A 321 -26.12 -15.95 16.64
CA ALA A 321 -26.58 -16.76 15.51
C ALA A 321 -28.10 -16.69 15.31
N ASP A 322 -28.88 -16.60 16.40
CA ASP A 322 -30.34 -16.55 16.33
C ASP A 322 -30.85 -15.21 15.76
N GLU A 323 -30.12 -14.13 16.02
CA GLU A 323 -30.47 -12.81 15.50
C GLU A 323 -30.08 -12.65 14.03
N GLU A 324 -28.96 -13.23 13.61
CA GLU A 324 -28.53 -13.22 12.20
C GLU A 324 -29.46 -14.10 11.34
N ALA A 325 -29.90 -15.26 11.84
CA ALA A 325 -30.88 -16.11 11.17
C ALA A 325 -32.23 -15.37 10.97
N ARG A 326 -32.72 -14.65 11.99
CA ARG A 326 -33.93 -13.82 11.86
C ARG A 326 -33.76 -12.70 10.84
N LYS A 327 -32.63 -12.00 10.84
CA LYS A 327 -32.33 -10.94 9.85
C LYS A 327 -32.19 -11.49 8.44
N ALA A 328 -31.65 -12.70 8.27
CA ALA A 328 -31.59 -13.37 6.98
C ALA A 328 -32.98 -13.76 6.47
N ASP A 329 -33.84 -14.31 7.34
CA ASP A 329 -35.23 -14.63 7.01
C ASP A 329 -36.05 -13.37 6.65
N GLU A 330 -35.84 -12.26 7.37
CA GLU A 330 -36.48 -10.97 7.06
C GLU A 330 -36.00 -10.40 5.71
N LYS A 331 -34.70 -10.46 5.42
CA LYS A 331 -34.17 -10.02 4.11
C LYS A 331 -34.67 -10.89 2.97
N ALA A 332 -34.73 -12.22 3.17
CA ALA A 332 -35.27 -13.15 2.18
C ALA A 332 -36.75 -12.84 1.90
N LYS A 333 -37.55 -12.58 2.94
CA LYS A 333 -38.95 -12.14 2.80
C LYS A 333 -39.07 -10.82 2.03
N GLN A 334 -38.24 -9.82 2.37
CA GLN A 334 -38.23 -8.52 1.67
C GLN A 334 -37.81 -8.63 0.21
N GLU A 335 -36.83 -9.47 -0.13
CA GLU A 335 -36.41 -9.70 -1.51
C GLU A 335 -37.48 -10.45 -2.30
N GLN A 336 -38.15 -11.42 -1.66
CA GLN A 336 -39.27 -12.16 -2.25
C GLN A 336 -40.50 -11.25 -2.48
N GLU A 337 -40.78 -10.34 -1.54
CA GLU A 337 -41.79 -9.28 -1.71
C GLU A 337 -41.42 -8.30 -2.83
N ARG A 338 -40.15 -7.89 -2.95
CA ARG A 338 -39.67 -7.02 -4.03
C ARG A 338 -39.75 -7.69 -5.41
N LEU A 339 -39.45 -8.99 -5.48
CA LEU A 339 -39.59 -9.78 -6.70
C LEU A 339 -41.08 -9.99 -7.05
N ALA A 340 -41.95 -10.14 -6.05
CA ALA A 340 -43.40 -10.23 -6.23
C ALA A 340 -44.00 -8.90 -6.69
N SER A 341 -43.57 -7.76 -6.15
CA SER A 341 -44.03 -6.43 -6.58
C SER A 341 -43.60 -6.11 -8.01
N THR A 342 -42.37 -6.52 -8.40
CA THR A 342 -41.86 -6.33 -9.77
C THR A 342 -42.63 -7.18 -10.80
N LYS A 343 -43.13 -8.37 -10.41
CA LYS A 343 -44.01 -9.18 -11.26
C LYS A 343 -45.45 -8.65 -11.31
N ALA A 344 -45.95 -8.05 -10.23
CA ALA A 344 -47.31 -7.50 -10.18
C ALA A 344 -47.48 -6.23 -11.04
N ASP A 345 -46.43 -5.43 -11.21
CA ASP A 345 -46.46 -4.19 -11.99
C ASP A 345 -46.52 -4.41 -13.52
N GLN A 346 -46.30 -5.65 -14.00
CA GLN A 346 -46.40 -5.98 -15.43
C GLN A 346 -47.85 -6.27 -15.90
N LEU A 347 -48.83 -6.37 -14.99
CA LEU A 347 -50.21 -6.80 -15.30
C LEU A 347 -51.27 -5.70 -15.20
N LYS A 348 -50.90 -4.45 -14.90
CA LYS A 348 -51.81 -3.30 -14.99
C LYS A 348 -51.33 -2.37 -16.11
N PRO A 349 -52.11 -2.15 -17.19
CA PRO A 349 -51.78 -1.10 -18.13
C PRO A 349 -51.86 0.23 -17.37
N ARG A 350 -50.70 0.86 -17.17
CA ARG A 350 -50.57 2.15 -16.53
C ARG A 350 -51.02 3.21 -17.54
N ILE A 351 -52.31 3.53 -17.53
CA ILE A 351 -52.88 4.59 -18.37
C ILE A 351 -52.63 5.92 -17.65
N GLU A 352 -51.55 6.61 -18.01
CA GLU A 352 -51.28 7.98 -17.61
C GLU A 352 -51.46 8.90 -18.82
N PHE A 353 -52.38 9.87 -18.72
CA PHE A 353 -52.53 10.92 -19.72
C PHE A 353 -51.46 12.00 -19.49
N LEU A 354 -50.62 12.25 -20.48
CA LEU A 354 -49.56 13.25 -20.44
C LEU A 354 -49.79 14.32 -21.50
N ASP A 355 -49.69 15.58 -21.09
CA ASP A 355 -49.63 16.71 -22.01
C ASP A 355 -48.26 16.74 -22.70
N VAL A 356 -48.27 16.68 -24.03
CA VAL A 356 -47.06 16.57 -24.86
C VAL A 356 -47.08 17.60 -25.99
N MET A 357 -45.90 18.15 -26.29
CA MET A 357 -45.65 19.00 -27.44
C MET A 357 -44.95 18.17 -28.52
N VAL A 358 -45.48 18.16 -29.74
CA VAL A 358 -44.87 17.44 -30.85
C VAL A 358 -43.70 18.25 -31.39
N SER A 359 -42.48 17.73 -31.29
CA SER A 359 -41.28 18.44 -31.73
C SER A 359 -41.00 18.24 -33.21
N GLU A 360 -41.17 17.02 -33.72
CA GLU A 360 -40.89 16.70 -35.12
C GLU A 360 -41.68 15.47 -35.56
N LEU A 361 -42.14 15.46 -36.82
CA LEU A 361 -42.84 14.33 -37.42
C LEU A 361 -42.01 13.78 -38.57
N VAL A 362 -41.42 12.61 -38.37
CA VAL A 362 -40.45 12.01 -39.30
C VAL A 362 -41.16 11.13 -40.33
N SER A 363 -42.28 10.49 -39.97
CA SER A 363 -43.11 9.71 -40.89
C SER A 363 -44.56 9.62 -40.37
N PRO A 364 -45.51 9.10 -41.17
CA PRO A 364 -46.91 8.91 -40.73
C PRO A 364 -47.07 8.02 -39.49
N MET A 365 -46.04 7.27 -39.08
CA MET A 365 -46.04 6.43 -37.88
C MET A 365 -44.93 6.74 -36.87
N SER A 366 -44.12 7.78 -37.10
CA SER A 366 -43.03 8.14 -36.18
C SER A 366 -42.94 9.65 -35.95
N MET A 367 -43.02 10.03 -34.68
CA MET A 367 -42.93 11.41 -34.23
C MET A 367 -42.11 11.48 -32.95
N PHE A 368 -41.42 12.61 -32.78
CA PHE A 368 -40.77 12.97 -31.54
C PHE A 368 -41.67 13.91 -30.75
N ILE A 369 -41.77 13.67 -29.44
CA ILE A 369 -42.61 14.46 -28.52
C ILE A 369 -41.79 14.88 -27.31
N GLN A 370 -42.10 16.05 -26.79
CA GLN A 370 -41.58 16.57 -25.53
C GLN A 370 -42.71 16.61 -24.51
N ILE A 371 -42.48 16.04 -23.32
CA ILE A 371 -43.48 16.00 -22.24
C ILE A 371 -43.48 17.36 -21.53
N ALA A 372 -44.59 18.10 -21.62
CA ALA A 372 -44.72 19.46 -21.13
C ALA A 372 -44.96 19.47 -19.61
N LYS A 373 -43.92 19.17 -18.81
CA LYS A 373 -43.89 19.57 -17.40
C LYS A 373 -43.22 20.95 -17.35
N GLN A 374 -43.96 21.99 -16.95
CA GLN A 374 -43.47 23.38 -16.90
C GLN A 374 -42.10 23.53 -16.22
N SER A 375 -41.80 22.71 -15.20
CA SER A 375 -40.49 22.71 -14.53
C SER A 375 -39.35 22.18 -15.41
N LYS A 376 -39.60 21.14 -16.22
CA LYS A 376 -38.56 20.49 -17.03
C LYS A 376 -38.18 21.27 -18.28
N VAL A 377 -39.11 22.05 -18.84
CA VAL A 377 -38.83 22.90 -20.01
C VAL A 377 -37.90 24.04 -19.62
N ALA A 378 -38.17 24.70 -18.49
CA ALA A 378 -37.30 25.73 -17.94
C ALA A 378 -35.90 25.17 -17.57
N GLU A 379 -35.85 23.99 -16.94
CA GLU A 379 -34.58 23.30 -16.63
C GLU A 379 -33.77 22.98 -17.90
N LEU A 380 -34.42 22.52 -18.98
CA LEU A 380 -33.80 22.24 -20.26
C LEU A 380 -33.26 23.52 -20.93
N GLU A 381 -34.02 24.62 -20.89
CA GLU A 381 -33.57 25.92 -21.42
C GLU A 381 -32.33 26.41 -20.66
N THR A 382 -32.31 26.30 -19.33
CA THR A 382 -31.12 26.61 -18.53
C THR A 382 -29.94 25.68 -18.83
N MET A 383 -30.16 24.37 -18.97
CA MET A 383 -29.09 23.43 -19.33
C MET A 383 -28.52 23.71 -20.72
N MET A 384 -29.37 24.07 -21.69
CA MET A 384 -28.94 24.40 -23.05
C MET A 384 -28.18 25.72 -23.09
N ALA A 385 -28.58 26.70 -22.28
CA ALA A 385 -27.85 27.96 -22.12
C ALA A 385 -26.47 27.74 -21.48
N ASP A 386 -26.37 26.95 -20.42
CA ASP A 386 -25.10 26.63 -19.75
C ASP A 386 -24.15 25.83 -20.65
N LEU A 387 -24.68 24.86 -21.42
CA LEU A 387 -23.89 24.10 -22.39
C LEU A 387 -23.40 24.97 -23.55
N ALA A 388 -24.20 25.90 -24.05
CA ALA A 388 -23.81 26.81 -25.11
C ALA A 388 -22.66 27.75 -24.69
N VAL A 389 -22.66 28.21 -23.43
CA VAL A 389 -21.57 29.02 -22.86
C VAL A 389 -20.29 28.20 -22.66
N SER A 390 -20.41 26.92 -22.33
CA SER A 390 -19.25 26.03 -22.12
C SER A 390 -18.46 25.66 -23.38
N GLN A 391 -19.05 25.85 -24.56
CA GLN A 391 -18.44 25.50 -25.87
C GLN A 391 -17.82 26.68 -26.62
N MET A 392 -17.87 27.90 -26.08
CA MET A 392 -17.18 29.03 -26.71
C MET A 392 -15.65 28.93 -26.51
N PRO A 393 -14.83 28.93 -27.57
CA PRO A 393 -13.38 28.97 -27.43
C PRO A 393 -12.98 30.31 -26.80
N LYS A 394 -12.13 30.28 -25.77
CA LYS A 394 -11.56 31.49 -25.17
C LYS A 394 -10.87 32.33 -26.25
N PRO A 395 -11.19 33.63 -26.40
CA PRO A 395 -10.50 34.47 -27.37
C PRO A 395 -9.03 34.64 -26.96
N ALA A 396 -8.14 34.54 -27.95
CA ALA A 396 -6.70 34.71 -27.77
C ALA A 396 -6.37 36.14 -27.31
N ASP A 397 -5.53 36.26 -26.29
CA ASP A 397 -5.00 37.53 -25.78
C ASP A 397 -4.35 38.34 -26.92
N PHE A 398 -4.94 39.50 -27.22
CA PHE A 398 -4.37 40.51 -28.11
C PHE A 398 -3.61 41.54 -27.26
N ALA A 399 -2.28 41.57 -27.40
CA ALA A 399 -1.45 42.63 -26.83
C ALA A 399 -1.32 43.79 -27.84
N PRO A 400 -1.68 45.04 -27.48
CA PRO A 400 -1.40 46.19 -28.33
C PRO A 400 0.08 46.59 -28.22
N LYS A 401 0.61 47.13 -29.32
CA LYS A 401 2.01 47.49 -29.53
C LYS A 401 2.60 48.42 -28.47
#